data_AF-A0A382AK95-F1
#
_entry.id   AF-A0A382AK95-F1
#
_cell.length_a   1.000
_cell.length_b   1.000
_cell.length_c   1.000
_cell.angle_alpha   90.00
_cell.angle_beta   90.00
_cell.angle_gamma   90.00
#
_symmetry.space_group_name_H-M   'P 1'
#
loop_
_entity.id
_entity.type
_entity.pdbx_description
1 polymer ?
#
loop_
_entity_poly.entity_id
_entity_poly.type
_entity_poly.pdbx_seq_one_letter_code
_entity_poly.pdbx_strand_id
1 'polypeptide(L)'
;MNDPIPHCELIDAAHSYARATLAADEAVEAARTSATALVRSDIEALEAINVEWEAKTAHNRGPRNEAGFTAEVRPQTKGDLDALNQAAEMASLRYQQCRAISLRAELNAEQATHAVDAAQARLVETARRLAIREAMTA
;
A
#
# COMPACT_ATOMS: atom_id res chain seq x y z
N MET A 1 -16.39 50.06 8.45
CA MET A 1 -16.89 49.31 7.28
C MET A 1 -16.12 48.00 7.25
N ASN A 2 -16.76 46.87 7.61
CA ASN A 2 -16.12 45.56 7.55
C ASN A 2 -15.92 45.18 6.08
N ASP A 3 -14.67 45.11 5.63
CA ASP A 3 -14.33 44.66 4.29
C ASP A 3 -14.58 43.13 4.25
N PRO A 4 -15.47 42.59 3.40
CA PRO A 4 -15.82 41.16 3.43
C PRO A 4 -14.75 40.25 2.82
N ILE A 5 -13.84 40.81 2.02
CA ILE A 5 -12.81 40.07 1.26
C ILE A 5 -11.86 39.26 2.16
N PRO A 6 -11.31 39.81 3.27
CA PRO A 6 -10.40 39.08 4.16
C PRO A 6 -11.07 37.91 4.91
N HIS A 7 -12.37 38.03 5.20
CA HIS A 7 -13.14 36.93 5.80
C HIS A 7 -13.37 35.80 4.78
N CYS A 8 -13.61 36.12 3.51
CA CYS A 8 -13.70 35.12 2.44
C CYS A 8 -12.38 34.34 2.28
N GLU A 9 -11.23 35.03 2.31
CA GLU A 9 -9.92 34.38 2.23
C GLU A 9 -9.68 33.39 3.39
N LEU A 10 -10.13 33.74 4.60
CA LEU A 10 -10.02 32.85 5.76
C LEU A 10 -10.91 31.60 5.59
N ILE A 11 -12.14 31.77 5.11
CA ILE A 11 -13.06 30.66 4.84
C ILE A 11 -12.49 29.73 3.77
N ASP A 12 -11.93 30.29 2.69
CA ASP A 12 -11.32 29.50 1.61
C ASP A 12 -10.09 28.72 2.10
N ALA A 13 -9.26 29.34 2.94
CA ALA A 13 -8.12 28.67 3.57
C ALA A 13 -8.57 27.52 4.49
N ALA A 14 -9.65 27.73 5.26
CA ALA A 14 -10.21 26.69 6.12
C ALA A 14 -10.77 25.51 5.32
N HIS A 15 -11.50 25.78 4.23
CA HIS A 15 -11.97 24.74 3.32
C HIS A 15 -10.81 24.00 2.64
N SER A 16 -9.75 24.69 2.23
CA SER A 16 -8.56 24.06 1.67
C SER A 16 -7.89 23.12 2.67
N TYR A 17 -7.80 23.52 3.94
CA TYR A 17 -7.24 22.70 5.01
C TYR A 17 -8.11 21.47 5.30
N ALA A 18 -9.44 21.64 5.36
CA ALA A 18 -10.37 20.53 5.55
C ALA A 18 -10.27 19.49 4.41
N ARG A 19 -10.22 19.95 3.15
CA ARG A 19 -10.04 19.05 1.99
C ARG A 19 -8.69 18.34 2.01
N ALA A 20 -7.61 19.04 2.35
CA ALA A 20 -6.29 18.43 2.45
C ALA A 20 -6.26 17.34 3.54
N THR A 21 -6.91 17.60 4.68
CA THR A 21 -6.98 16.65 5.80
C THR A 21 -7.72 15.37 5.40
N LEU A 22 -8.89 15.52 4.77
CA LEU A 22 -9.66 14.39 4.27
C LEU A 22 -8.89 13.58 3.21
N ALA A 23 -8.20 14.26 2.28
CA ALA A 23 -7.37 13.59 1.29
C ALA A 23 -6.17 12.85 1.92
N ALA A 24 -5.59 13.38 3.00
CA ALA A 24 -4.52 12.71 3.74
C ALA A 24 -5.02 11.47 4.46
N ASP A 25 -6.18 11.53 5.11
CA ASP A 25 -6.80 10.37 5.74
C ASP A 25 -7.09 9.25 4.72
N GLU A 26 -7.68 9.61 3.57
CA GLU A 26 -7.91 8.66 2.48
C GLU A 26 -6.61 8.04 1.95
N ALA A 27 -5.56 8.84 1.79
CA ALA A 27 -4.26 8.35 1.32
C ALA A 27 -3.58 7.42 2.35
N VAL A 28 -3.70 7.71 3.64
CA VAL A 28 -3.19 6.84 4.72
C VAL A 28 -3.94 5.51 4.75
N GLU A 29 -5.27 5.51 4.60
CA GLU A 29 -6.06 4.28 4.53
C GLU A 29 -5.77 3.46 3.27
N ALA A 30 -5.54 4.13 2.13
CA ALA A 30 -5.07 3.47 0.91
C ALA A 30 -3.70 2.82 1.11
N ALA A 31 -2.75 3.51 1.77
CA ALA A 31 -1.44 2.96 2.10
C ALA A 31 -1.56 1.72 3.00
N ARG A 32 -2.37 1.78 4.07
CA ARG A 32 -2.63 0.64 4.97
C ARG A 32 -3.23 -0.57 4.24
N THR A 33 -4.23 -0.31 3.38
CA THR A 33 -4.88 -1.36 2.58
C THR A 33 -3.88 -2.00 1.63
N SER A 34 -3.05 -1.19 0.96
CA SER A 34 -2.03 -1.67 0.04
C SER A 34 -0.92 -2.47 0.73
N ALA A 35 -0.48 -2.06 1.93
CA ALA A 35 0.48 -2.79 2.73
C ALA A 35 -0.06 -4.17 3.16
N THR A 36 -1.34 -4.24 3.53
CA THR A 36 -2.00 -5.52 3.85
C THR A 36 -2.05 -6.44 2.62
N ALA A 37 -2.36 -5.90 1.44
CA ALA A 37 -2.37 -6.65 0.19
C ALA A 37 -0.95 -7.13 -0.20
N LEU A 38 0.07 -6.30 0.02
CA LEU A 38 1.47 -6.66 -0.19
C LEU A 38 1.88 -7.85 0.67
N VAL A 39 1.60 -7.81 1.98
CA VAL A 39 1.93 -8.91 2.89
C VAL A 39 1.24 -10.20 2.48
N ARG A 40 -0.04 -10.14 2.08
CA ARG A 40 -0.75 -11.33 1.56
C ARG A 40 -0.07 -11.89 0.31
N SER A 41 0.29 -11.04 -0.64
CA SER A 41 0.94 -11.48 -1.86
C SER A 41 2.36 -12.03 -1.62
N ASP A 42 3.08 -11.52 -0.62
CA ASP A 42 4.39 -12.04 -0.22
C ASP A 42 4.27 -13.46 0.35
N ILE A 43 3.29 -13.68 1.24
CA ILE A 43 2.96 -15.01 1.77
C ILE A 43 2.63 -15.97 0.62
N GLU A 44 1.74 -15.58 -0.29
CA GLU A 44 1.36 -16.40 -1.45
C GLU A 44 2.57 -16.75 -2.35
N ALA A 45 3.49 -15.80 -2.55
CA ALA A 45 4.70 -16.03 -3.34
C ALA A 45 5.65 -17.02 -2.65
N LEU A 46 5.88 -16.86 -1.35
CA LEU A 46 6.70 -17.76 -0.55
C LEU A 46 6.11 -19.18 -0.49
N GLU A 47 4.79 -19.30 -0.30
CA GLU A 47 4.10 -20.58 -0.31
C GLU A 47 4.24 -21.28 -1.67
N ALA A 48 4.06 -20.57 -2.78
CA ALA A 48 4.21 -21.15 -4.11
C ALA A 48 5.65 -21.63 -4.38
N ILE A 49 6.67 -20.86 -3.97
CA ILE A 49 8.07 -21.25 -4.06
C ILE A 49 8.35 -22.49 -3.22
N ASN A 50 7.84 -22.55 -1.99
CA ASN A 50 8.04 -23.70 -1.10
C ASN A 50 7.44 -24.97 -1.71
N VAL A 51 6.20 -24.91 -2.23
CA VAL A 51 5.55 -26.05 -2.89
C VAL A 51 6.34 -26.52 -4.12
N GLU A 52 6.84 -25.59 -4.93
CA GLU A 52 7.68 -25.89 -6.09
C GLU A 52 8.99 -26.59 -5.70
N TRP A 53 9.65 -26.12 -4.64
CA TRP A 53 10.88 -26.72 -4.12
C TRP A 53 10.65 -28.09 -3.47
N GLU A 54 9.57 -28.25 -2.71
CA GLU A 54 9.17 -29.54 -2.13
C GLU A 54 8.93 -30.58 -3.23
N ALA A 55 8.20 -30.20 -4.28
CA ALA A 55 7.94 -31.03 -5.45
C ALA A 55 9.23 -31.45 -6.16
N LYS A 56 10.13 -30.49 -6.45
CA LYS A 56 11.45 -30.79 -7.05
C LYS A 56 12.28 -31.72 -6.17
N THR A 57 12.26 -31.53 -4.85
CA THR A 57 13.00 -32.37 -3.89
C THR A 57 12.44 -33.79 -3.82
N ALA A 58 11.12 -33.93 -3.83
CA ALA A 58 10.45 -35.24 -3.86
C ALA A 58 10.74 -35.99 -5.16
N HIS A 59 10.68 -35.29 -6.30
CA HIS A 59 11.00 -35.86 -7.62
C HIS A 59 12.46 -36.38 -7.69
N ASN A 60 13.41 -35.60 -7.15
CA ASN A 60 14.84 -35.96 -7.15
C ASN A 60 15.20 -37.11 -6.20
N ARG A 61 14.37 -37.41 -5.19
CA ARG A 61 14.64 -38.47 -4.20
C ARG A 61 14.34 -39.88 -4.69
N GLY A 62 13.68 -40.06 -5.86
CA GLY A 62 13.28 -41.37 -6.38
C GLY A 62 12.28 -42.11 -5.48
N PRO A 63 11.76 -43.28 -5.90
CA PRO A 63 10.83 -44.05 -5.08
C PRO A 63 11.54 -44.53 -3.82
N ARG A 64 11.10 -44.04 -2.65
CA ARG A 64 11.45 -44.68 -1.39
C ARG A 64 10.66 -45.97 -1.31
N ASN A 65 11.31 -47.08 -1.66
CA ASN A 65 10.85 -48.41 -1.31
C ASN A 65 11.01 -48.58 0.22
N GLU A 66 10.20 -47.86 1.01
CA GLU A 66 10.07 -48.10 2.44
C GLU A 66 9.33 -49.44 2.57
N ALA A 67 10.10 -50.48 2.90
CA ALA A 67 9.61 -51.84 3.05
C ALA A 67 8.46 -51.89 4.06
N GLY A 68 7.23 -52.11 3.57
CA GLY A 68 6.16 -52.70 4.38
C GLY A 68 4.77 -52.12 4.23
N PHE A 69 4.60 -50.85 3.89
CA PHE A 69 3.27 -50.22 3.74
C PHE A 69 3.37 -49.00 2.83
N THR A 70 3.25 -49.17 1.52
CA THR A 70 3.29 -48.02 0.59
C THR A 70 2.03 -47.96 -0.26
N ALA A 71 1.19 -46.96 0.02
CA ALA A 71 0.33 -46.42 -1.02
C ALA A 71 1.24 -45.92 -2.15
N GLU A 72 0.91 -46.24 -3.41
CA GLU A 72 1.63 -45.71 -4.56
C GLU A 72 1.50 -44.17 -4.56
N VAL A 73 2.55 -43.48 -4.10
CA VAL A 73 2.66 -42.04 -4.35
C VAL A 73 3.00 -41.90 -5.83
N ARG A 74 2.02 -41.47 -6.64
CA ARG A 74 2.26 -41.22 -8.05
C ARG A 74 3.42 -40.22 -8.20
N PRO A 75 4.48 -40.58 -8.94
CA PRO A 75 5.56 -39.64 -9.20
C PRO A 75 5.02 -38.43 -9.94
N GLN A 76 5.43 -37.23 -9.53
CA GLN A 76 5.12 -36.01 -10.27
C GLN A 76 5.77 -36.08 -11.65
N THR A 77 4.99 -35.75 -12.67
CA THR A 77 5.47 -35.67 -14.05
C THR A 77 6.26 -34.38 -14.26
N LYS A 78 7.06 -34.34 -15.33
CA LYS A 78 7.72 -33.09 -15.74
C LYS A 78 6.72 -31.95 -15.95
N GLY A 79 5.54 -32.25 -16.51
CA GLY A 79 4.48 -31.26 -16.71
C GLY A 79 3.93 -30.68 -15.40
N ASP A 80 3.84 -31.50 -14.34
CA ASP A 80 3.42 -31.04 -13.02
C ASP A 80 4.47 -30.09 -12.40
N LEU A 81 5.76 -30.39 -12.57
CA LEU A 81 6.85 -29.53 -12.10
C LEU A 81 6.90 -28.19 -12.85
N ASP A 82 6.72 -28.22 -14.18
CA ASP A 82 6.70 -27.01 -15.01
C ASP A 82 5.51 -26.10 -14.62
N ALA A 83 4.35 -26.70 -14.33
CA ALA A 83 3.17 -25.95 -13.86
C ALA A 83 3.40 -25.30 -12.48
N LEU A 84 4.06 -25.99 -11.55
CA LEU A 84 4.42 -25.42 -10.25
C LEU A 84 5.44 -24.29 -10.37
N ASN A 85 6.45 -24.43 -11.24
CA ASN A 85 7.41 -23.37 -11.53
C ASN A 85 6.72 -22.12 -12.08
N GLN A 86 5.81 -22.29 -13.05
CA GLN A 86 5.04 -21.18 -13.61
C GLN A 86 4.15 -20.51 -12.55
N ALA A 87 3.56 -21.29 -11.65
CA ALA A 87 2.75 -20.75 -10.55
C ALA A 87 3.59 -19.90 -9.59
N ALA A 88 4.79 -20.36 -9.21
CA ALA A 88 5.73 -19.62 -8.36
C ALA A 88 6.22 -18.31 -9.03
N GLU A 89 6.53 -18.35 -10.33
CA GLU A 89 6.89 -17.15 -11.10
C GLU A 89 5.73 -16.14 -11.15
N MET A 90 4.50 -16.60 -11.39
CA MET A 90 3.32 -15.74 -11.44
C MET A 90 3.01 -15.12 -10.07
N ALA A 91 3.13 -15.89 -8.98
CA ALA A 91 2.95 -15.37 -7.63
C ALA A 91 4.01 -14.32 -7.28
N SER A 92 5.27 -14.56 -7.66
CA SER A 92 6.37 -13.61 -7.50
C SER A 92 6.14 -12.31 -8.28
N LEU A 93 5.61 -12.40 -9.50
CA LEU A 93 5.26 -11.22 -10.30
C LEU A 93 4.15 -10.39 -9.62
N ARG A 94 3.10 -11.04 -9.11
CA ARG A 94 2.03 -10.37 -8.37
C ARG A 94 2.56 -9.66 -7.12
N TYR A 95 3.46 -10.31 -6.39
CA TYR A 95 4.12 -9.69 -5.25
C TYR A 95 4.85 -8.39 -5.64
N GLN A 96 5.63 -8.40 -6.73
CA GLN A 96 6.31 -7.19 -7.21
C GLN A 96 5.32 -6.09 -7.65
N GLN A 97 4.19 -6.46 -8.25
CA GLN A 97 3.14 -5.51 -8.59
C GLN A 97 2.51 -4.89 -7.34
N CYS A 98 2.15 -5.71 -6.35
CA CYS A 98 1.65 -5.24 -5.06
C CYS A 98 2.67 -4.34 -4.34
N ARG A 99 3.97 -4.67 -4.44
CA ARG A 99 5.05 -3.87 -3.85
C ARG A 99 5.12 -2.48 -4.49
N ALA A 100 5.03 -2.40 -5.81
CA ALA A 100 5.00 -1.12 -6.51
C ALA A 100 3.77 -0.28 -6.12
N ILE A 101 2.60 -0.91 -5.95
CA ILE A 101 1.37 -0.25 -5.50
C ILE A 101 1.54 0.28 -4.06
N SER A 102 2.08 -0.53 -3.15
CA SER A 102 2.32 -0.12 -1.75
C SER A 102 3.23 1.10 -1.67
N LEU A 103 4.38 1.06 -2.36
CA LEU A 103 5.33 2.16 -2.40
C LEU A 103 4.69 3.45 -2.95
N ARG A 104 3.84 3.34 -3.96
CA ARG A 104 3.12 4.48 -4.51
C ARG A 104 2.09 5.04 -3.52
N ALA A 105 1.37 4.18 -2.82
CA ALA A 105 0.39 4.59 -1.83
C ALA A 105 1.06 5.26 -0.61
N GLU A 106 2.19 4.74 -0.16
CA GLU A 106 3.03 5.35 0.88
C GLU A 106 3.48 6.76 0.48
N LEU A 107 4.06 6.91 -0.72
CA LEU A 107 4.46 8.22 -1.23
C LEU A 107 3.29 9.20 -1.32
N ASN A 108 2.12 8.73 -1.77
CA ASN A 108 0.93 9.58 -1.84
C ASN A 108 0.47 10.03 -0.45
N ALA A 109 0.53 9.16 0.57
CA ALA A 109 0.17 9.49 1.94
C ALA A 109 1.13 10.54 2.54
N GLU A 110 2.44 10.41 2.29
CA GLU A 110 3.43 11.40 2.69
C GLU A 110 3.16 12.77 2.02
N GLN A 111 2.92 12.77 0.70
CA GLN A 111 2.61 14.00 -0.04
C GLN A 111 1.32 14.67 0.46
N ALA A 112 0.28 13.88 0.74
CA ALA A 112 -0.97 14.40 1.26
C ALA A 112 -0.79 15.00 2.66
N THR A 113 0.01 14.36 3.51
CA THR A 113 0.38 14.90 4.83
C THR A 113 1.11 16.24 4.70
N HIS A 114 2.09 16.36 3.81
CA HIS A 114 2.73 17.64 3.53
C HIS A 114 1.76 18.70 2.98
N ALA A 115 0.75 18.29 2.21
CA ALA A 115 -0.28 19.20 1.72
C ALA A 115 -1.15 19.75 2.87
N VAL A 116 -1.43 18.93 3.89
CA VAL A 116 -2.10 19.34 5.12
C VAL A 116 -1.26 20.38 5.86
N ASP A 117 0.03 20.12 6.09
CA ASP A 117 0.93 21.06 6.76
C ASP A 117 0.97 22.41 6.04
N ALA A 118 1.07 22.38 4.70
CA ALA A 118 1.07 23.59 3.89
C ALA A 118 -0.27 24.33 3.95
N ALA A 119 -1.40 23.62 3.94
CA ALA A 119 -2.72 24.23 4.06
C ALA A 119 -2.97 24.81 5.46
N GLN A 120 -2.49 24.14 6.51
CA GLN A 120 -2.54 24.63 7.88
C GLN A 120 -1.73 25.91 8.05
N ALA A 121 -0.50 25.93 7.53
CA ALA A 121 0.36 27.11 7.58
C ALA A 121 -0.32 28.32 6.91
N ARG A 122 -0.95 28.11 5.74
CA ARG A 122 -1.74 29.15 5.07
C ARG A 122 -2.93 29.61 5.90
N LEU A 123 -3.70 28.69 6.47
CA LEU A 123 -4.86 29.01 7.31
C LEU A 123 -4.46 29.88 8.51
N VAL A 124 -3.42 29.46 9.24
CA VAL A 124 -2.91 30.20 10.41
C VAL A 124 -2.43 31.59 10.02
N GLU A 125 -1.70 31.69 8.91
CA GLU A 125 -1.19 32.97 8.41
C GLU A 125 -2.32 33.92 7.98
N THR A 126 -3.32 33.43 7.24
CA THR A 126 -4.50 34.22 6.86
C THR A 126 -5.27 34.70 8.09
N ALA A 127 -5.45 33.84 9.10
CA ALA A 127 -6.10 34.20 10.35
C ALA A 127 -5.33 35.31 11.10
N ARG A 128 -4.00 35.22 11.14
CA ARG A 128 -3.14 36.26 11.76
C ARG A 128 -3.27 37.60 11.06
N ARG A 129 -3.22 37.63 9.73
CA ARG A 129 -3.36 38.89 8.96
C ARG A 129 -4.73 39.53 9.19
N LEU A 130 -5.79 38.73 9.23
CA LEU A 130 -7.13 39.22 9.56
C LEU A 130 -7.15 39.85 10.95
N ALA A 131 -6.65 39.16 11.97
CA ALA A 131 -6.64 39.65 13.34
C ALA A 131 -5.85 40.96 13.50
N ILE A 132 -4.69 41.07 12.84
CA ILE A 132 -3.89 42.31 12.83
C ILE A 132 -4.68 43.46 12.18
N ARG A 133 -5.34 43.20 11.05
CA ARG A 133 -6.14 44.20 10.35
C ARG A 133 -7.32 44.69 11.19
N GLU A 134 -8.05 43.77 11.81
CA GLU A 134 -9.15 44.10 12.72
C GLU A 134 -8.68 44.97 13.90
N ALA A 135 -7.54 44.62 14.50
CA ALA A 135 -6.94 45.38 15.61
C ALA A 135 -6.46 46.79 15.22
N MET A 136 -6.08 47.02 13.96
CA MET A 136 -5.70 48.35 13.44
C MET A 136 -6.91 49.23 13.10
N THR A 137 -8.08 48.62 12.93
CA THR A 137 -9.33 49.32 12.58
C THR A 137 -10.26 49.55 13.78
N ALA A 138 -9.93 48.99 14.95
CA ALA A 138 -10.61 49.18 16.23
C ALA A 138 -10.07 50.40 16.96
#